data_AF-A0A2N4XBB5-F1
#
_entry.id   AF-A0A2N4XBB5-F1
#
_cell.length_a   1.000
_cell.length_b   1.000
_cell.length_c   1.000
_cell.angle_alpha   90.00
_cell.angle_beta   90.00
_cell.angle_gamma   90.00
#
_symmetry.space_group_name_H-M   'P 1'
#
loop_
_entity.id
_entity.type
_entity.pdbx_description
1 polymer ?
#
loop_
_entity_poly.entity_id
_entity_poly.type
_entity_poly.pdbx_seq_one_letter_code
_entity_poly.pdbx_strand_id
1 'polypeptide(L)' 'MTAEFSKQSFNTMKTTALLKDAKGRIVQKQNLEAGNQQEFDIEKLKDGIYFVELQTESGKSIVHQLFINH' A
#
# COMPACT_ATOMS: atom_id res chain seq x y z
N MET A 1 -40.29 -7.67 -13.42
CA MET A 1 -38.92 -8.18 -13.61
C MET A 1 -37.96 -7.14 -13.06
N THR A 2 -37.58 -7.26 -11.79
CA THR A 2 -36.59 -6.40 -11.14
C THR A 2 -35.27 -7.16 -11.13
N ALA A 3 -34.27 -6.65 -11.86
CA ALA A 3 -32.95 -7.25 -11.89
C ALA A 3 -32.28 -7.04 -10.52
N GLU A 4 -32.07 -8.13 -9.78
CA GLU A 4 -31.15 -8.19 -8.66
C GLU A 4 -29.73 -8.11 -9.21
N PHE A 5 -29.18 -6.90 -9.25
CA PHE A 5 -27.74 -6.73 -9.43
C PHE A 5 -27.06 -7.33 -8.20
N SER A 6 -26.44 -8.49 -8.41
CA SER A 6 -25.62 -9.18 -7.44
C SER A 6 -24.60 -8.19 -6.86
N LYS A 7 -24.70 -7.90 -5.56
CA LYS A 7 -23.61 -7.27 -4.80
C LYS A 7 -22.40 -8.16 -4.97
N GLN A 8 -21.52 -7.77 -5.87
CA GLN A 8 -20.21 -8.36 -6.01
C GLN A 8 -19.52 -8.23 -4.65
N SER A 9 -19.40 -9.34 -3.93
CA SER A 9 -18.70 -9.37 -2.66
C SER A 9 -17.26 -8.94 -2.93
N PHE A 10 -16.94 -7.68 -2.67
CA PHE A 10 -15.56 -7.24 -2.55
C PHE A 10 -15.01 -8.00 -1.35
N ASN A 11 -14.36 -9.12 -1.63
CA ASN A 11 -13.54 -9.80 -0.66
C ASN A 11 -12.56 -8.74 -0.15
N THR A 12 -12.70 -8.32 1.10
CA THR A 12 -11.87 -7.31 1.74
C THR A 12 -10.47 -7.89 1.91
N MET A 13 -9.71 -7.96 0.81
CA MET A 13 -8.32 -8.37 0.83
C MET A 13 -7.58 -7.34 1.70
N LYS A 14 -7.26 -7.73 2.94
CA LYS A 14 -6.51 -6.86 3.86
C LYS A 14 -5.09 -6.72 3.33
N THR A 15 -4.90 -5.77 2.44
CA THR A 15 -3.58 -5.46 1.91
C THR A 15 -2.94 -4.45 2.84
N THR A 16 -1.66 -4.65 3.18
CA THR A 16 -0.91 -3.68 3.97
C THR A 16 0.09 -2.99 3.07
N ALA A 17 0.09 -1.66 3.08
CA ALA A 17 1.13 -0.85 2.47
C ALA A 17 2.17 -0.46 3.52
N LEU A 18 3.44 -0.70 3.22
CA LEU A 18 4.59 -0.38 4.06
C LEU A 18 5.53 0.53 3.28
N LEU A 19 5.92 1.64 3.88
CA LEU A 19 7.04 2.45 3.40
C LEU A 19 8.25 2.17 4.27
N LYS A 20 9.35 1.74 3.66
CA LYS A 20 10.60 1.37 4.33
C LYS A 20 11.76 2.23 3.85
N ASP A 21 12.72 2.49 4.72
CA ASP A 21 13.99 3.11 4.36
C ASP A 21 14.98 2.09 3.75
N ALA A 22 16.15 2.57 3.30
CA ALA A 22 17.21 1.74 2.74
C ALA A 22 17.75 0.64 3.67
N LYS A 23 17.49 0.72 4.99
CA LYS A 23 17.87 -0.28 5.98
C LYS A 23 16.73 -1.27 6.25
N GLY A 24 15.61 -1.18 5.52
CA GLY A 24 14.43 -1.99 5.70
C GLY A 24 13.57 -1.60 6.90
N ARG A 25 13.84 -0.46 7.56
CA ARG A 25 13.03 -0.01 8.70
C ARG A 25 11.73 0.59 8.20
N ILE A 26 10.62 0.18 8.79
CA ILE A 26 9.29 0.71 8.45
C ILE A 26 9.19 2.13 8.98
N VAL A 27 8.98 3.08 8.06
CA VAL A 27 8.79 4.50 8.35
C VAL A 27 7.30 4.81 8.47
N GLN A 28 6.48 4.20 7.61
CA GLN A 28 5.02 4.31 7.66
C GLN A 28 4.38 2.96 7.32
N LYS A 29 3.22 2.68 7.91
CA LYS A 29 2.40 1.48 7.67
C LYS A 29 0.94 1.87 7.60
N GLN A 30 0.24 1.38 6.57
CA GLN A 30 -1.18 1.63 6.38
C GLN A 30 -1.88 0.33 5.97
N ASN A 31 -3.10 0.12 6.50
CA ASN A 31 -3.97 -0.95 6.05
C ASN A 31 -4.83 -0.40 4.91
N LEU A 32 -4.83 -1.09 3.77
CA LEU A 32 -5.59 -0.72 2.59
C LEU A 32 -6.97 -1.35 2.66
N GLU A 33 -7.98 -0.52 2.44
CA GLU A 33 -9.35 -0.95 2.18
C GLU A 33 -9.60 -0.90 0.67
N ALA A 34 -10.36 -1.86 0.16
CA ALA A 34 -10.62 -1.98 -1.27
C ALA A 34 -11.27 -0.70 -1.83
N GLY A 35 -10.65 -0.12 -2.85
CA GLY A 35 -11.17 1.06 -3.55
C GLY A 35 -10.75 2.42 -2.98
N ASN A 36 -9.95 2.45 -1.90
CA ASN A 36 -9.40 3.71 -1.37
C ASN A 36 -7.99 3.98 -1.89
N GLN A 37 -7.75 5.21 -2.37
CA GLN A 37 -6.42 5.73 -2.61
C GLN A 37 -5.77 6.06 -1.25
N GLN A 38 -4.56 5.59 -1.03
CA GLN A 38 -3.74 5.96 0.12
C GLN A 38 -2.44 6.58 -0.34
N GLU A 39 -2.03 7.60 0.40
CA GLU A 39 -0.89 8.44 0.09
C GLU A 39 0.12 8.36 1.24
N PHE A 40 1.40 8.38 0.89
CA PHE A 40 2.46 8.54 1.87
C PHE A 40 2.94 9.98 1.82
N ASP A 41 3.00 10.63 2.98
CA ASP A 41 3.61 11.96 3.10
C ASP A 41 5.13 11.82 2.93
N ILE A 42 5.63 12.14 1.73
CA ILE A 42 7.06 12.05 1.37
C ILE A 42 7.84 13.33 1.70
N GLU A 43 7.16 14.44 1.97
CA GLU A 43 7.78 15.76 2.20
C GLU A 43 8.65 15.77 3.46
N LYS A 44 8.30 14.94 4.45
CA LYS A 44 9.04 14.81 5.71
C LYS A 44 10.17 13.78 5.64
N LEU A 45 10.33 13.09 4.51
CA LEU A 45 11.39 12.12 4.31
C LEU A 45 12.66 12.84 3.89
N LYS A 46 13.79 12.30 4.31
CA LYS A 46 15.11 12.79 3.89
C LYS A 46 15.41 12.28 2.49
N ASP A 47 16.32 12.95 1.80
CA ASP A 47 16.82 12.45 0.52
C ASP A 47 17.42 11.05 0.66
N GLY A 48 17.13 10.19 -0.30
CA GLY A 48 17.63 8.82 -0.32
C GLY A 48 16.68 7.81 -0.93
N ILE A 49 17.04 6.54 -0.76
CA ILE A 49 16.32 5.39 -1.32
C ILE A 49 15.30 4.88 -0.30
N TYR A 50 14.08 4.67 -0.77
CA TYR A 50 12.97 4.10 -0.03
C TYR A 50 12.30 2.97 -0.81
N PHE A 51 11.54 2.15 -0.10
CA PHE A 51 10.83 1.01 -0.66
C PHE A 51 9.37 1.04 -0.24
N VAL A 52 8.46 0.96 -1.20
CA VAL A 52 7.03 0.73 -0.95
C VAL A 52 6.77 -0.76 -1.14
N GLU A 53 6.26 -1.40 -0.09
CA GLU A 53 5.92 -2.82 -0.09
C GLU A 53 4.42 -2.99 0.17
N LEU A 54 3.74 -3.63 -0.77
CA LEU A 54 2.36 -4.06 -0.65
C LEU A 54 2.34 -5.53 -0.27
N GLN A 55 1.92 -5.83 0.95
CA GLN A 55 1.71 -7.20 1.42
C GLN A 55 0.23 -7.57 1.29
N THR A 56 -0.05 -8.60 0.50
CA THR A 56 -1.40 -9.16 0.38
C THR A 56 -1.62 -10.25 1.42
N GLU A 57 -2.86 -10.53 1.81
CA GLU A 57 -3.18 -11.63 2.74
C GLU A 57 -2.75 -13.01 2.21
N SER A 58 -2.57 -13.15 0.89
CA SER A 58 -2.07 -14.37 0.26
C SER A 58 -0.59 -14.67 0.55
N GLY A 59 0.10 -13.78 1.28
CA GLY A 59 1.53 -13.85 1.57
C GLY A 59 2.42 -13.37 0.42
N LYS A 60 1.83 -12.99 -0.72
CA LYS A 60 2.57 -12.36 -1.82
C LYS A 60 2.83 -10.89 -1.49
N SER A 61 4.03 -10.43 -1.81
CA SER A 61 4.43 -9.03 -1.69
C SER A 61 4.86 -8.45 -3.04
N ILE A 62 4.51 -7.18 -3.26
CA ILE A 62 5.01 -6.36 -4.36
C ILE A 62 5.88 -5.28 -3.74
N VAL A 63 7.11 -5.13 -4.22
CA VAL A 63 8.05 -4.12 -3.73
C VAL A 63 8.44 -3.20 -4.86
N HIS A 64 8.38 -1.90 -4.62
CA HIS A 64 8.85 -0.88 -5.53
C HIS A 64 9.87 0.03 -4.85
N GLN A 65 10.97 0.31 -5.54
CA GLN A 65 11.99 1.24 -5.07
C GLN A 65 11.65 2.65 -5.56
N LEU A 66 11.79 3.64 -4.69
CA LEU A 66 11.69 5.05 -5.04
C LEU A 66 12.89 5.82 -4.49
N PHE A 67 13.25 6.91 -5.18
CA PHE A 67 14.29 7.83 -4.75
C PHE A 67 13.65 9.17 -4.42
N ILE A 68 13.86 9.64 -3.20
CA ILE A 68 13.45 10.96 -2.75
C ILE A 68 14.64 11.90 -2.90
N ASN A 69 14.41 13.05 -3.55
CA ASN A 69 15.37 14.13 -3.71
C ASN A 69 14.59 15.44 -3.82
N HIS A 70 14.77 16.33 -2.85
CA HIS A 70 14.12 17.65 -2.81
C HIS A 70 14.90 18.73 -3.56
#